data_AF-A0A2D9WAE8-F1
#
_entry.id   AF-A0A2D9WAE8-F1
#
_cell.length_a   1.000
_cell.length_b   1.000
_cell.length_c   1.000
_cell.angle_alpha   90.00
_cell.angle_beta   90.00
_cell.angle_gamma   90.00
#
_symmetry.space_group_name_H-M   'P 1'
#
loop_
_entity.id
_entity.type
_entity.pdbx_description
1 polymer ?
#
loop_
_entity_poly.entity_id
_entity_poly.type
_entity_poly.pdbx_seq_one_letter_code
_entity_poly.pdbx_strand_id
1 'polypeptide(L)'
;MWQDLRSRQLFGHRLKRQHPIGNYFVDFVCLESNLVVELDGGQHLESSEYNAARAAYLGNRGFSIVRPWNNQVLNEMDGVKESILLALNSVAKETKPSP
;
A
#
# COMPACT_ATOMS: atom_id res chain seq x y z
N MET A 1 -11.90 -7.66 -2.95
CA MET A 1 -10.86 -6.69 -2.52
C MET A 1 -11.21 -5.23 -2.79
N TRP A 2 -11.35 -4.72 -4.03
CA TRP A 2 -11.67 -3.29 -4.20
C TRP A 2 -13.01 -2.89 -3.58
N GLN A 3 -14.01 -3.76 -3.65
CA GLN A 3 -15.31 -3.52 -3.00
C GLN A 3 -15.19 -3.38 -1.47
N ASP A 4 -14.23 -4.07 -0.87
CA ASP A 4 -13.98 -4.10 0.58
C ASP A 4 -13.10 -2.95 1.09
N LEU A 5 -12.34 -2.31 0.19
CA LEU A 5 -11.36 -1.26 0.53
C LEU A 5 -11.82 0.15 0.11
N ARG A 6 -12.84 0.25 -0.76
CA ARG A 6 -13.37 1.53 -1.24
C ARG A 6 -14.20 2.25 -0.16
N SER A 7 -14.58 3.49 -0.45
CA SER A 7 -15.59 4.24 0.32
C SER A 7 -15.31 4.35 1.82
N ARG A 8 -14.03 4.45 2.22
CA ARG A 8 -13.60 4.53 3.62
C ARG A 8 -13.92 3.28 4.46
N GLN A 9 -14.19 2.14 3.82
CA GLN A 9 -14.51 0.89 4.51
C GLN A 9 -13.32 0.33 5.30
N LEU A 10 -12.08 0.72 4.96
CA LEU A 10 -10.92 0.43 5.78
C LEU A 10 -10.77 1.47 6.90
N PHE A 11 -11.57 1.34 7.96
CA PHE A 11 -11.46 2.14 9.19
C PHE A 11 -11.45 3.67 8.96
N GLY A 12 -12.20 4.16 7.97
CA GLY A 12 -12.26 5.59 7.66
C GLY A 12 -11.23 6.09 6.64
N HIS A 13 -10.20 5.29 6.33
CA HIS A 13 -9.11 5.67 5.42
C HIS A 13 -9.54 5.67 3.95
N ARG A 14 -9.15 6.71 3.22
CA ARG A 14 -9.48 6.85 1.80
C ARG A 14 -8.42 6.22 0.90
N LEU A 15 -8.62 4.95 0.55
CA LEU A 15 -7.82 4.27 -0.46
C LEU A 15 -8.25 4.65 -1.88
N LYS A 16 -7.29 5.01 -2.72
CA LYS A 16 -7.43 5.16 -4.18
C LYS A 16 -6.83 3.94 -4.87
N ARG A 17 -7.44 3.48 -5.95
CA ARG A 17 -6.96 2.35 -6.76
C ARG A 17 -6.23 2.85 -8.01
N GLN A 18 -5.19 2.12 -8.46
CA GLN A 18 -4.44 2.39 -9.69
C GLN A 18 -3.98 3.85 -9.80
N HIS A 19 -3.36 4.35 -8.73
CA HIS A 19 -2.99 5.76 -8.63
C HIS A 19 -1.61 6.00 -9.25
N PRO A 20 -1.46 7.01 -10.13
CA PRO A 20 -0.15 7.41 -10.61
C PRO A 20 0.63 8.17 -9.53
N ILE A 21 1.88 7.79 -9.30
CA ILE A 21 2.86 8.51 -8.50
C ILE A 21 4.11 8.71 -9.36
N GLY A 22 4.17 9.86 -10.02
CA GLY A 22 5.15 10.12 -11.09
C GLY A 22 5.07 9.08 -12.19
N ASN A 23 6.17 8.38 -12.44
CA ASN A 23 6.28 7.40 -13.52
C ASN A 23 5.73 6.02 -13.17
N TYR A 24 5.25 5.81 -11.93
CA TYR A 24 4.78 4.52 -11.46
C TYR A 24 3.28 4.53 -11.19
N PHE A 25 2.62 3.42 -11.50
CA PHE A 25 1.26 3.15 -11.03
C PHE A 25 1.33 2.23 -9.81
N VAL A 26 0.57 2.56 -8.78
CA VAL A 26 0.42 1.74 -7.56
C VAL A 26 -0.99 1.17 -7.49
N ASP A 27 -1.14 -0.08 -7.02
CA ASP A 27 -2.45 -0.74 -6.97
C ASP A 27 -3.42 -0.01 -6.05
N PHE A 28 -2.97 0.32 -4.84
CA PHE A 28 -3.72 1.12 -3.89
C PHE A 28 -2.83 2.12 -3.17
N VAL A 29 -3.40 3.27 -2.82
CA VAL A 29 -2.72 4.28 -2.01
C VAL A 29 -3.66 4.99 -1.05
N CYS A 30 -3.21 5.17 0.17
CA CYS A 30 -3.78 6.10 1.14
C CYS A 30 -2.88 7.35 1.17
N LEU A 31 -3.30 8.43 0.51
CA LEU A 31 -2.53 9.68 0.48
C LEU A 31 -2.46 10.37 1.85
N GLU A 32 -3.47 10.15 2.70
CA GLU A 32 -3.53 10.73 4.05
C GLU A 32 -2.46 10.14 4.98
N SER A 33 -2.01 8.93 4.69
CA SER A 33 -1.03 8.20 5.50
C SER A 33 0.26 7.89 4.74
N ASN A 34 0.42 8.42 3.52
CA ASN A 34 1.49 8.05 2.59
C ASN A 34 1.74 6.53 2.52
N LEU A 35 0.68 5.73 2.46
CA LEU A 35 0.79 4.28 2.38
C LEU A 35 0.42 3.79 0.99
N VAL A 36 1.34 3.07 0.35
CA VAL A 36 1.11 2.30 -0.87
C VAL A 36 0.87 0.85 -0.49
N VAL A 37 -0.18 0.25 -1.03
CA VAL A 37 -0.44 -1.18 -0.93
C VAL A 37 -0.39 -1.76 -2.33
N GLU A 38 0.50 -2.73 -2.52
CA GLU A 38 0.66 -3.43 -3.78
C GLU A 38 0.17 -4.85 -3.61
N LEU A 39 -0.62 -5.30 -4.55
CA LEU A 39 -0.92 -6.72 -4.63
C LEU A 39 0.20 -7.39 -5.38
N ASP A 40 0.52 -8.61 -4.96
CA ASP A 40 1.45 -9.45 -5.68
C ASP A 40 0.77 -9.92 -6.98
N GLY A 41 0.65 -9.03 -7.96
CA GLY A 41 -0.14 -9.22 -9.16
C GLY A 41 0.56 -10.06 -10.22
N GLY A 42 1.38 -11.06 -9.87
CA GLY A 42 1.91 -12.03 -10.82
C GLY A 42 2.69 -11.46 -12.02
N GLN A 43 3.11 -10.19 -11.97
CA GLN A 43 3.95 -9.57 -13.00
C GLN A 43 5.41 -9.55 -12.53
N HIS A 44 5.93 -10.72 -12.18
CA HIS A 44 7.36 -10.93 -11.95
C HIS A 44 8.12 -11.14 -13.26
N LEU A 45 8.00 -10.18 -14.18
CA LEU A 45 8.95 -10.01 -15.29
C LEU A 45 9.74 -8.70 -15.15
N GLU A 46 9.45 -7.88 -14.14
CA GLU A 46 10.24 -6.68 -13.86
C GLU A 46 11.52 -7.05 -13.09
N SER A 47 12.65 -6.52 -13.55
CA SER A 47 13.95 -6.81 -12.94
C SER A 47 13.99 -6.38 -11.47
N SER A 48 14.86 -7.04 -10.69
CA SER A 48 15.14 -6.63 -9.31
C SER A 48 15.54 -5.15 -9.22
N GLU A 49 16.26 -4.65 -10.21
CA GLU A 49 16.68 -3.24 -10.32
C GLU A 49 15.51 -2.29 -10.52
N TYR A 50 14.54 -2.63 -11.38
CA TYR A 50 13.34 -1.81 -11.56
C TYR A 50 12.53 -1.72 -10.26
N ASN A 51 12.35 -2.87 -9.60
CA ASN A 51 11.66 -2.93 -8.31
C ASN A 51 12.38 -2.08 -7.23
N ALA A 52 13.70 -2.16 -7.16
CA ALA A 52 14.50 -1.37 -6.23
C ALA A 52 14.42 0.13 -6.53
N ALA A 53 14.54 0.54 -7.79
CA ALA A 53 14.43 1.93 -8.22
C ALA A 53 13.04 2.51 -7.88
N ARG A 54 11.99 1.71 -8.11
CA ARG A 54 10.62 2.06 -7.78
C ARG A 54 10.40 2.22 -6.28
N ALA A 55 10.90 1.28 -5.48
CA ALA A 55 10.82 1.35 -4.01
C ALA A 55 11.55 2.59 -3.48
N ALA A 56 12.76 2.87 -3.97
CA ALA A 56 13.52 4.06 -3.62
C ALA A 56 12.79 5.35 -4.01
N TYR A 57 12.20 5.39 -5.21
CA TYR A 57 11.45 6.56 -5.69
C TYR A 57 10.24 6.89 -4.81
N LEU A 58 9.46 5.86 -4.44
CA LEU A 58 8.29 6.03 -3.57
C LEU A 58 8.72 6.38 -2.14
N GLY A 59 9.74 5.72 -1.61
CA GLY A 59 10.30 5.99 -0.28
C GLY A 59 10.83 7.42 -0.14
N ASN A 60 11.53 7.94 -1.17
CA ASN A 60 12.00 9.33 -1.21
C ASN A 60 10.87 10.37 -1.20
N ARG A 61 9.65 9.96 -1.55
CA ARG A 61 8.43 10.80 -1.48
C ARG A 61 7.66 10.62 -0.18
N GLY A 62 8.22 9.88 0.78
CA GLY A 62 7.63 9.60 2.08
C GLY A 62 6.60 8.48 2.06
N PHE A 63 6.52 7.68 0.98
CA PHE A 63 5.59 6.56 0.92
C PHE A 63 6.17 5.29 1.53
N SER A 64 5.44 4.69 2.45
CA SER A 64 5.66 3.30 2.88
C SER A 64 4.97 2.35 1.91
N ILE A 65 5.57 1.19 1.65
CA ILE A 65 5.05 0.19 0.70
C ILE A 65 4.75 -1.10 1.46
N VAL A 66 3.54 -1.64 1.28
CA VAL A 66 3.13 -2.94 1.84
C VAL A 66 2.70 -3.86 0.71
N ARG A 67 3.16 -5.11 0.78
CA ARG A 67 2.87 -6.18 -0.19
C ARG A 67 2.26 -7.37 0.52
N PRO A 68 0.92 -7.41 0.71
CA PRO A 68 0.26 -8.58 1.27
C PRO A 68 0.44 -9.77 0.33
N TRP A 69 0.78 -10.94 0.88
CA TRP A 69 0.98 -12.16 0.08
C TRP A 69 -0.33 -12.65 -0.53
N ASN A 70 -0.31 -13.05 -1.80
CA ASN A 70 -1.49 -13.49 -2.56
C ASN A 70 -2.33 -14.58 -1.87
N ASN A 71 -1.68 -15.51 -1.18
CA ASN A 71 -2.37 -16.60 -0.47
C ASN A 71 -3.25 -16.08 0.68
N GLN A 72 -2.92 -14.93 1.26
CA GLN A 72 -3.76 -14.25 2.25
C GLN A 72 -4.90 -13.46 1.59
N VAL A 73 -4.66 -12.87 0.41
CA VAL A 73 -5.67 -12.07 -0.33
C VAL A 73 -6.83 -12.92 -0.83
N LEU A 74 -6.59 -14.19 -1.19
CA LEU A 74 -7.61 -15.08 -1.73
C LEU A 74 -8.42 -15.83 -0.67
N ASN A 75 -7.84 -16.10 0.51
CA ASN A 75 -8.47 -16.92 1.54
C ASN A 75 -8.88 -16.14 2.81
N GLU A 76 -8.27 -14.97 3.08
CA GLU A 76 -8.44 -14.25 4.35
C GLU A 76 -8.49 -12.73 4.12
N MET A 77 -9.58 -12.25 3.51
CA MET A 77 -9.78 -10.81 3.28
C MET A 77 -9.67 -9.97 4.56
N ASP A 78 -10.09 -10.51 5.70
CA ASP A 78 -9.98 -9.84 6.99
C ASP A 78 -8.52 -9.74 7.47
N GLY A 79 -7.70 -10.77 7.24
CA GLY A 79 -6.25 -10.72 7.52
C GLY A 79 -5.51 -9.70 6.64
N VAL A 80 -5.96 -9.51 5.39
CA VAL A 80 -5.43 -8.44 4.53
C VAL A 80 -5.82 -7.06 5.03
N LYS A 81 -7.09 -6.86 5.44
CA LYS A 81 -7.53 -5.60 6.04
C LYS A 81 -6.75 -5.28 7.31
N GLU A 82 -6.53 -6.27 8.17
CA GLU A 82 -5.76 -6.13 9.40
C GLU A 82 -4.30 -5.77 9.10
N SER A 83 -3.67 -6.45 8.14
CA SER A 83 -2.28 -6.15 7.73
C SER A 83 -2.14 -4.71 7.20
N ILE A 84 -3.07 -4.26 6.36
CA ILE A 84 -3.08 -2.88 5.87
C ILE A 84 -3.34 -1.90 7.02
N LEU A 85 -4.23 -2.22 7.95
CA LEU A 85 -4.51 -1.38 9.12
C LEU A 85 -3.29 -1.25 10.04
N LEU A 86 -2.60 -2.36 10.31
CA LEU A 86 -1.37 -2.37 11.10
C LEU A 86 -0.30 -1.48 10.45
N ALA A 87 -0.17 -1.55 9.13
CA ALA A 87 0.73 -0.67 8.37
C ALA A 87 0.31 0.81 8.44
N LEU A 88 -0.97 1.12 8.26
CA LEU A 88 -1.49 2.48 8.41
C LEU A 88 -1.19 3.05 9.81
N ASN A 89 -1.36 2.24 10.85
CA ASN A 89 -1.11 2.64 12.23
C ASN A 89 0.37 2.79 12.58
N SER A 90 1.26 2.02 11.95
CA SER A 90 2.70 2.14 12.16
C SER A 90 3.25 3.39 11.47
N VAL A 91 2.80 3.70 10.25
CA VAL A 91 3.16 4.96 9.56
C VAL A 91 2.60 6.18 10.29
N ALA A 92 1.38 6.09 10.84
CA ALA A 92 0.80 7.17 11.65
C ALA A 92 1.58 7.43 12.96
N LYS A 93 2.31 6.43 13.49
CA LYS A 93 3.18 6.61 14.66
C LYS A 93 4.52 7.26 14.30
N GLU A 94 5.10 6.95 13.14
CA GLU A 94 6.37 7.54 12.69
C GLU A 94 6.23 8.99 12.20
N THR A 95 5.04 9.38 11.73
CA THR A 95 4.78 10.72 11.19
C THR A 95 4.33 11.76 12.21
N LYS A 96 4.08 11.37 13.47
CA LYS A 96 3.87 12.35 14.55
C LYS A 96 5.25 12.78 15.08
N PRO A 97 5.66 14.05 14.94
CA PRO A 97 6.78 14.52 15.73
C PRO A 97 6.41 14.37 17.21
N SER A 98 7.26 13.72 17.98
CA SER A 98 7.22 13.79 19.44
C SER A 98 7.19 15.28 19.86
N PRO A 99 6.41 15.65 20.89
CA PRO A 99 6.32 17.03 21.36
C PRO A 99 7.67 17.60 21.82
#